data_AF-A0A212C150-F1
#
_entry.id   AF-A0A212C150-F1
#
_cell.length_a   1.000
_cell.length_b   1.000
_cell.length_c   1.000
_cell.angle_alpha   90.00
_cell.angle_beta   90.00
_cell.angle_gamma   90.00
#
_symmetry.space_group_name_H-M   'P 1'
#
loop_
_entity.id
_entity.type
_entity.pdbx_description
1 polymer ?
#
loop_
_entity_poly.entity_id
_entity_poly.type
_entity_poly.pdbx_seq_one_letter_code
_entity_poly.pdbx_strand_id
1 'polypeptide(L)'
;MQISLNNRVYGHIIGFHGKAIHKIMNQFQAGICFPPRGVQDANTVTVTGLPNKVTKAIDHILSLEEHFLASFAGKDVPCTANNIQKIPDMSSSQEVPSLEH
;
A
#
# COMPACT_ATOMS: atom_id res chain seq x y z
N MET A 1 -19.95 -8.21 -10.69
CA MET A 1 -19.35 -7.00 -11.28
C MET A 1 -17.88 -7.26 -11.55
N GLN A 2 -17.32 -6.71 -12.62
CA GLN A 2 -15.89 -6.84 -12.95
C GLN A 2 -15.25 -5.46 -12.98
N ILE A 3 -14.01 -5.38 -12.48
CA ILE A 3 -13.22 -4.15 -12.48
C ILE A 3 -11.81 -4.41 -13.01
N SER A 4 -11.28 -3.45 -13.75
CA SER A 4 -9.89 -3.48 -14.21
C SER A 4 -9.00 -2.94 -13.11
N LEU A 5 -8.05 -3.74 -12.64
CA LEU A 5 -7.08 -3.37 -11.62
C LEU A 5 -5.68 -3.79 -12.03
N ASN A 6 -4.71 -2.93 -11.80
CA ASN A 6 -3.32 -3.17 -12.14
C ASN A 6 -2.71 -4.37 -11.39
N ASN A 7 -2.14 -5.32 -12.13
CA ASN A 7 -1.50 -6.50 -11.53
C ASN A 7 -0.41 -6.15 -10.50
N ARG A 8 0.23 -4.97 -10.60
CA ARG A 8 1.25 -4.52 -9.63
C ARG A 8 0.70 -4.35 -8.22
N VAL A 9 -0.57 -3.97 -8.08
CA VAL A 9 -1.20 -3.76 -6.75
C VAL A 9 -1.74 -5.06 -6.15
N TYR A 10 -1.89 -6.14 -6.92
CA TYR A 10 -2.51 -7.40 -6.46
C TYR A 10 -1.79 -7.98 -5.26
N GLY A 11 -0.46 -8.03 -5.29
CA GLY A 11 0.33 -8.56 -4.18
C GLY A 11 0.09 -7.80 -2.87
N HIS A 12 -0.14 -6.47 -2.96
CA HIS A 12 -0.40 -5.65 -1.79
C HIS A 12 -1.84 -5.79 -1.29
N ILE A 13 -2.82 -5.83 -2.21
CA ILE A 13 -4.24 -5.99 -1.88
C ILE A 13 -4.52 -7.37 -1.26
N ILE A 14 -3.93 -8.43 -1.81
CA ILE A 14 -4.05 -9.79 -1.25
C ILE A 14 -3.34 -9.85 0.11
N GLY A 15 -2.15 -9.24 0.18
CA GLY A 15 -1.31 -9.21 1.37
C GLY A 15 -0.73 -10.58 1.73
N PHE A 16 -0.03 -10.64 2.87
CA PHE A 16 0.60 -11.87 3.34
C PHE A 16 -0.45 -12.95 3.66
N HIS A 17 -0.34 -14.11 3.02
CA HIS A 17 -1.25 -15.26 3.18
C HIS A 17 -2.73 -14.95 2.88
N GLY A 18 -3.01 -13.90 2.08
CA GLY A 18 -4.39 -13.50 1.76
C GLY A 18 -5.14 -12.83 2.90
N LYS A 19 -4.48 -12.45 4.01
CA LYS A 19 -5.18 -11.85 5.16
C LYS A 19 -5.77 -10.48 4.88
N ALA A 20 -5.11 -9.66 4.04
CA ALA A 20 -5.58 -8.31 3.74
C ALA A 20 -6.89 -8.36 2.93
N ILE A 21 -6.92 -9.16 1.85
CA ILE A 21 -8.14 -9.35 1.08
C ILE A 21 -9.26 -10.00 1.90
N HIS A 22 -8.93 -10.95 2.78
CA HIS A 22 -9.94 -11.59 3.63
C HIS A 22 -10.62 -10.60 4.59
N LYS A 23 -9.86 -9.61 5.08
CA LYS A 23 -10.40 -8.52 5.90
C LYS A 23 -11.40 -7.66 5.12
N ILE A 24 -11.06 -7.31 3.88
CA ILE A 24 -11.93 -6.54 2.98
C ILE A 24 -13.19 -7.35 2.68
N MET A 25 -13.05 -8.63 2.32
CA MET A 25 -14.17 -9.53 2.07
C MET A 25 -15.11 -9.62 3.28
N ASN A 26 -14.59 -9.75 4.49
CA ASN A 26 -15.40 -9.84 5.70
C ASN A 26 -16.10 -8.49 6.03
N GLN A 27 -15.40 -7.38 5.87
CA GLN A 27 -15.94 -6.04 6.13
C GLN A 27 -17.13 -5.70 5.23
N PHE A 28 -17.03 -6.04 3.95
CA PHE A 28 -18.10 -5.77 2.99
C PHE A 28 -19.03 -6.97 2.78
N GLN A 29 -18.72 -8.15 3.31
CA GLN A 29 -19.41 -9.40 2.99
C GLN A 29 -19.55 -9.62 1.47
N ALA A 30 -18.46 -9.34 0.74
CA ALA A 30 -18.36 -9.52 -0.70
C ALA A 30 -17.25 -10.55 -1.00
N GLY A 31 -17.51 -11.42 -1.98
CA GLY A 31 -16.51 -12.34 -2.52
C GLY A 31 -15.73 -11.68 -3.65
N ILE A 32 -14.41 -11.65 -3.52
CA ILE A 32 -13.51 -11.06 -4.50
C ILE A 32 -12.64 -12.19 -5.06
N CYS A 33 -12.69 -12.37 -6.38
CA CYS A 33 -11.99 -13.42 -7.11
C CYS A 33 -10.99 -12.80 -8.08
N PHE A 34 -9.72 -13.18 -7.93
CA PHE A 34 -8.65 -12.78 -8.84
C PHE A 34 -8.54 -13.77 -10.00
N PRO A 35 -8.24 -13.30 -11.21
CA PRO A 35 -8.12 -14.17 -12.37
C PRO A 35 -6.90 -15.10 -12.23
N PRO A 36 -6.97 -16.33 -12.76
CA PRO A 36 -5.86 -17.26 -12.74
C PRO A 36 -4.67 -16.74 -13.56
N ARG A 37 -3.45 -17.15 -13.18
CA ARG A 37 -2.24 -16.77 -13.92
C ARG A 37 -2.24 -17.45 -15.30
N GLY A 38 -2.12 -16.65 -16.36
CA GLY A 38 -2.05 -17.15 -17.75
C GLY A 38 -3.26 -16.88 -18.62
N VAL A 39 -4.27 -16.13 -18.14
CA VAL A 39 -5.35 -15.62 -18.99
C VAL A 39 -4.99 -14.25 -19.57
N GLN A 40 -5.49 -13.94 -20.76
CA GLN A 40 -5.28 -12.64 -21.42
C GLN A 40 -5.85 -11.48 -20.57
N ASP A 41 -6.91 -11.76 -19.81
CA ASP A 41 -7.61 -10.81 -18.94
C ASP A 41 -7.10 -10.84 -17.48
N ALA A 42 -5.79 -10.99 -17.29
CA ALA A 42 -5.18 -11.09 -15.96
C ALA A 42 -5.36 -9.83 -15.09
N ASN A 43 -5.82 -8.72 -15.68
CA ASN A 43 -6.06 -7.46 -15.00
C ASN A 43 -7.53 -7.28 -14.54
N THR A 44 -8.39 -8.28 -14.75
CA THR A 44 -9.83 -8.20 -14.47
C THR A 44 -10.19 -8.95 -13.18
N VAL A 45 -10.59 -8.22 -12.14
CA VAL A 45 -11.04 -8.80 -10.87
C VAL A 45 -12.56 -8.94 -10.86
N THR A 46 -13.04 -10.10 -10.42
CA THR A 46 -14.48 -10.38 -10.32
C THR A 46 -14.96 -10.21 -8.88
N VAL A 47 -15.97 -9.37 -8.68
CA VAL A 47 -16.60 -9.13 -7.38
C VAL A 47 -18.04 -9.63 -7.40
N THR A 48 -18.35 -10.47 -6.41
CA THR A 48 -19.63 -11.18 -6.24
C THR A 48 -20.18 -10.95 -4.84
N GLY A 49 -21.49 -10.78 -4.71
CA GLY A 49 -22.15 -10.53 -3.43
C GLY A 49 -23.40 -9.66 -3.61
N LEU A 50 -23.89 -9.10 -2.50
CA LEU A 50 -25.03 -8.18 -2.51
C LEU A 50 -24.70 -6.89 -3.26
N PRO A 51 -25.59 -6.33 -4.10
CA PRO A 51 -25.28 -5.17 -4.93
C PRO A 51 -24.82 -3.96 -4.11
N ASN A 52 -25.49 -3.67 -2.98
CA ASN A 52 -25.10 -2.57 -2.08
C ASN A 52 -23.68 -2.75 -1.49
N LYS A 53 -23.25 -4.00 -1.28
CA LYS A 53 -21.94 -4.32 -0.74
C LYS A 53 -20.86 -4.35 -1.83
N VAL A 54 -21.20 -4.90 -2.98
CA VAL A 54 -20.32 -4.96 -4.15
C VAL A 54 -19.89 -3.55 -4.57
N THR A 55 -20.81 -2.59 -4.64
CA THR A 55 -20.46 -1.19 -4.95
C THR A 55 -19.47 -0.61 -3.94
N LYS A 56 -19.69 -0.84 -2.64
CA LYS A 56 -18.78 -0.36 -1.58
C LYS A 56 -17.41 -1.05 -1.62
N ALA A 57 -17.38 -2.36 -1.92
CA ALA A 57 -16.14 -3.11 -2.04
C ALA A 57 -15.32 -2.62 -3.24
N ILE A 58 -15.96 -2.37 -4.39
CA ILE A 58 -15.31 -1.84 -5.58
C ILE A 58 -14.67 -0.48 -5.29
N ASP A 59 -15.45 0.45 -4.73
CA ASP A 59 -14.97 1.78 -4.35
C ASP A 59 -13.74 1.71 -3.43
N HIS A 60 -13.80 0.83 -2.42
CA HIS A 60 -12.69 0.61 -1.51
C HIS A 60 -11.44 0.05 -2.21
N ILE A 61 -11.61 -0.88 -3.16
CA ILE A 61 -10.48 -1.48 -3.88
C ILE A 61 -9.82 -0.46 -4.83
N LEU A 62 -10.61 0.37 -5.51
CA LEU A 62 -10.08 1.44 -6.38
C LEU A 62 -9.29 2.48 -5.58
N SER A 63 -9.79 2.87 -4.40
CA SER A 63 -9.06 3.77 -3.50
C SER A 63 -7.72 3.17 -3.05
N LEU A 64 -7.69 1.86 -2.76
CA LEU A 64 -6.44 1.16 -2.43
C LEU A 64 -5.47 1.13 -3.61
N GLU A 65 -5.96 0.89 -4.84
CA GLU A 65 -5.13 0.91 -6.04
C GLU A 65 -4.42 2.26 -6.21
N GLU A 66 -5.15 3.37 -6.14
CA GLU A 66 -4.57 4.72 -6.25
C GLU A 66 -3.51 4.96 -5.16
N HIS A 67 -3.84 4.61 -3.92
CA HIS A 67 -2.91 4.73 -2.80
C HIS A 67 -1.62 3.92 -3.02
N PHE A 68 -1.74 2.69 -3.50
CA PHE A 68 -0.57 1.85 -3.76
C PHE A 68 0.23 2.33 -4.96
N LEU A 69 -0.40 2.71 -6.07
CA LEU A 69 0.27 3.28 -7.23
C LEU A 69 1.08 4.53 -6.85
N ALA A 70 0.50 5.43 -6.06
CA ALA A 70 1.20 6.58 -5.51
C ALA A 70 2.38 6.17 -4.61
N SER A 71 2.18 5.17 -3.74
CA SER A 71 3.25 4.61 -2.91
C SER A 71 4.38 3.96 -3.71
N PHE A 72 4.09 3.40 -4.89
CA PHE A 72 5.10 2.81 -5.77
C PHE A 72 5.82 3.84 -6.64
N ALA A 73 5.22 5.02 -6.86
CA ALA A 73 5.78 6.10 -7.67
C ALA A 73 6.74 7.01 -6.88
N GLY A 74 6.64 7.05 -5.55
CA GLY A 74 7.33 8.05 -4.73
C GLY A 74 8.18 7.56 -3.57
N LYS A 75 8.39 6.25 -3.39
CA LYS A 75 9.23 5.73 -2.30
C LYS A 75 10.58 5.26 -2.82
N ASP A 76 11.50 6.21 -2.94
CA ASP A 76 12.82 6.05 -2.36
C ASP A 76 12.64 5.58 -0.91
N VAL A 77 12.77 4.27 -0.69
CA VAL A 77 13.00 3.71 0.65
C VAL A 77 14.26 2.85 0.53
N PRO A 78 15.44 3.38 0.88
CA PRO A 78 16.63 2.56 1.02
C PRO A 78 16.50 1.79 2.34
N CYS A 79 15.83 0.64 2.32
CA CYS A 79 15.82 -0.28 3.44
C CYS A 79 16.83 -1.42 3.21
N THR A 80 18.10 -1.16 3.53
CA THR A 80 18.95 -2.18 4.13
C THR A 80 19.45 -1.62 5.44
N ALA A 81 18.77 -1.98 6.53
CA ALA A 81 19.21 -1.67 7.87
C ALA A 81 20.52 -2.42 8.15
N ASN A 82 21.64 -1.70 8.23
CA ASN A 82 22.85 -2.17 8.89
C ASN A 82 23.02 -1.36 10.17
N ASN A 83 22.97 -2.06 11.29
CA ASN A 83 22.82 -1.52 12.63
C ASN A 83 24.20 -1.21 13.24
N ILE A 84 24.69 0.04 13.11
CA ILE A 84 25.82 0.52 13.92
C ILE A 84 25.40 1.82 14.59
N GLN A 85 25.15 1.68 15.89
CA GLN A 85 25.02 2.73 16.89
C GLN A 85 26.05 3.84 16.66
N LYS A 86 25.61 5.08 16.44
CA LYS A 86 26.40 6.24 16.83
C LYS A 86 25.51 7.25 17.55
N ILE A 87 25.67 7.17 18.87
CA ILE A 87 25.46 8.14 19.95
C ILE A 87 25.06 9.58 19.55
N PRO A 88 24.23 10.27 20.35
CA PRO A 88 24.00 11.70 20.21
C PRO A 88 25.27 12.46 20.60
N ASP A 89 25.91 13.15 19.65
CA ASP A 89 26.94 14.12 20.01
C ASP A 89 26.24 15.37 20.55
N MET A 90 26.02 15.34 21.85
CA MET A 90 25.85 16.53 22.66
C MET A 90 27.23 16.91 23.16
N SER A 91 27.88 17.86 22.48
CA SER A 91 28.72 18.92 23.04
C SER A 91 29.93 19.23 22.15
N SER A 92 29.90 20.37 21.47
CA SER A 92 31.02 21.30 21.64
C SER A 92 30.51 22.73 21.61
N SER A 93 30.52 23.28 22.81
CA SER A 93 30.36 24.67 23.18
C SER A 93 31.43 25.59 22.52
N GLN A 94 31.20 26.90 22.67
CA GLN A 94 32.16 28.04 22.68
C GLN A 94 32.61 28.49 21.28
N GLU A 95 32.68 29.76 20.89
CA GLU A 95 32.83 31.07 21.55
C GLU A 95 32.70 32.10 20.38
N VAL A 96 32.19 33.35 20.42
CA VAL A 96 32.57 34.57 21.16
C VAL A 96 31.56 35.69 20.81
N PRO A 97 31.42 36.75 21.62
CA PRO A 97 30.54 37.90 21.34
C PRO A 97 31.23 38.89 20.39
N SER A 98 30.57 39.28 19.30
CA SER A 98 31.02 40.43 18.50
C SER A 98 30.48 41.72 19.10
N LEU A 99 31.35 42.40 19.87
CA LEU A 99 31.32 43.83 20.13
C LEU A 99 31.94 44.58 18.94
N GLU A 100 31.42 45.78 18.66
CA GLU A 100 31.96 46.93 17.88
C GLU A 100 30.86 47.46 16.94
N HIS A 101 30.58 48.76 16.79
CA HIS A 101 31.12 50.02 17.34
C HIS A 101 29.96 51.03 17.34
#